data_AF-A0A8I1SIT6-F1
#
_entry.id   AF-A0A8I1SIT6-F1
#
_cell.length_a   1.000
_cell.length_b   1.000
_cell.length_c   1.000
_cell.angle_alpha   90.00
_cell.angle_beta   90.00
_cell.angle_gamma   90.00
#
_symmetry.space_group_name_H-M   'P 1'
#
loop_
_entity.id
_entity.type
_entity.pdbx_description
1 polymer ?
#
loop_
_entity_poly.entity_id
_entity_poly.type
_entity_poly.pdbx_seq_one_letter_code
_entity_poly.pdbx_strand_id
1 'polypeptide(L)'
;MQSKPFSSMQRLGAIALGALVFSTGMSQPSVAQSFFDKAKQTLGDALNSSGSGSSSDATSAAVSALSSDTVEQGLKQALDMGVDLVTSQLGATDGFNADPVAHIPLPESVKSAQKLLSAAGLGSYADEIELRMNRAAEQTMSDAGDILVNAVKQMTVADAKGILEGPDDAATSYLRRVAGSDIEGRLRPVIADALADTGALSLYDQMVGQYDTLPFVPDLKASLTDHATAKAMDGLFHYIALQEADIRSDPTRWTTDILKKVFSAAQ
;
A
#
# COMPACT_ATOMS: atom_id res chain seq x y z
N MET A 1 -46.71 -50.82 26.14
CA MET A 1 -45.60 -51.01 27.10
C MET A 1 -45.17 -49.64 27.61
N GLN A 2 -45.64 -49.28 28.80
CA GLN A 2 -45.26 -48.07 29.54
C GLN A 2 -44.32 -48.47 30.68
N SER A 3 -43.21 -47.73 30.87
CA SER A 3 -42.49 -47.55 32.14
C SER A 3 -41.30 -46.63 31.86
N LYS A 4 -41.40 -45.34 32.13
CA LYS A 4 -41.05 -44.63 33.38
C LYS A 4 -39.60 -44.14 33.43
N PRO A 5 -39.36 -42.99 34.10
CA PRO A 5 -38.20 -42.11 33.92
C PRO A 5 -37.13 -42.30 35.01
N PHE A 6 -35.91 -41.82 34.77
CA PHE A 6 -34.90 -41.62 35.81
C PHE A 6 -34.46 -40.16 35.87
N SER A 7 -34.85 -39.52 36.98
CA SER A 7 -34.25 -38.32 37.54
C SER A 7 -32.91 -38.63 38.22
N SER A 8 -32.19 -37.54 38.53
CA SER A 8 -31.15 -37.37 39.55
C SER A 8 -29.71 -37.60 39.10
N MET A 9 -28.94 -36.51 39.05
CA MET A 9 -28.01 -36.20 40.13
C MET A 9 -27.43 -34.79 39.96
N GLN A 10 -27.86 -33.87 40.82
CA GLN A 10 -27.03 -32.74 41.24
C GLN A 10 -25.76 -33.30 41.89
N ARG A 11 -24.59 -32.80 41.48
CA ARG A 11 -23.37 -32.86 42.28
C ARG A 11 -22.81 -31.46 42.45
N LEU A 12 -22.89 -31.03 43.71
CA LEU A 12 -22.08 -30.00 44.33
C LEU A 12 -20.59 -30.21 44.04
N GLY A 13 -19.89 -29.11 43.81
CA GLY A 13 -18.44 -29.04 43.71
C GLY A 13 -17.97 -27.61 43.92
N ALA A 14 -18.26 -27.04 45.09
CA ALA A 14 -17.57 -25.84 45.56
C ALA A 14 -16.17 -26.26 46.03
N ILE A 15 -15.13 -25.75 45.37
CA ILE A 15 -13.77 -25.73 45.90
C ILE A 15 -13.31 -24.28 45.83
N ALA A 16 -13.36 -23.63 46.99
CA ALA A 16 -12.54 -22.47 47.31
C ALA A 16 -11.41 -22.96 48.22
N LEU A 17 -10.16 -22.84 47.77
CA LEU A 17 -8.99 -22.57 48.61
C LEU A 17 -7.73 -22.52 47.73
N GLY A 18 -6.93 -21.48 47.87
CA GLY A 18 -5.54 -21.48 47.38
C GLY A 18 -5.12 -20.19 46.70
N ALA A 19 -4.89 -19.15 47.48
CA ALA A 19 -4.10 -18.00 47.06
C ALA A 19 -2.71 -18.45 46.59
N LEU A 20 -2.30 -18.01 45.39
CA LEU A 20 -0.88 -17.93 45.04
C LEU A 20 -0.65 -16.63 44.28
N VAL A 21 -0.03 -15.73 45.03
CA VAL A 21 0.54 -14.46 44.61
C VAL A 21 1.58 -14.74 43.53
N PHE A 22 1.39 -14.22 42.33
CA PHE A 22 2.48 -13.93 41.41
C PHE A 22 2.42 -12.45 41.02
N SER A 23 2.92 -11.65 41.95
CA SER A 23 3.53 -10.37 41.67
C SER A 23 4.76 -10.60 40.79
N THR A 24 4.66 -10.27 39.52
CA THR A 24 5.82 -9.90 38.71
C THR A 24 5.35 -8.86 37.71
N GLY A 25 5.77 -7.62 37.96
CA GLY A 25 5.49 -6.49 37.09
C GLY A 25 6.16 -6.70 35.74
N MET A 26 5.38 -6.52 34.68
CA MET A 26 5.90 -6.05 33.41
C MET A 26 5.57 -4.56 33.32
N SER A 27 6.46 -3.76 33.88
CA SER A 27 6.60 -2.35 33.53
C SER A 27 6.86 -2.25 32.03
N GLN A 28 5.89 -1.77 31.27
CA GLN A 28 6.14 -1.33 29.89
C GLN A 28 7.08 -0.13 29.94
N PRO A 29 8.10 -0.05 29.08
CA PRO A 29 8.93 1.13 29.01
C PRO A 29 8.13 2.23 28.29
N SER A 30 7.65 3.21 29.07
CA SER A 30 7.03 4.47 28.64
C SER A 30 8.02 5.45 28.00
N VAL A 31 8.92 4.94 27.15
CA VAL A 31 10.09 5.70 26.65
C VAL A 31 9.75 6.57 25.42
N ALA A 32 8.61 6.34 24.75
CA ALA A 32 8.23 7.11 23.57
C ALA A 32 7.81 8.56 23.86
N GLN A 33 7.26 8.86 25.05
CA GLN A 33 6.93 10.25 25.43
C GLN A 33 8.14 10.98 26.06
N SER A 34 9.04 10.26 26.72
CA SER A 34 10.17 10.88 27.45
C SER A 34 11.25 11.44 26.53
N PHE A 35 11.38 10.93 25.30
CA PHE A 35 12.38 11.38 24.34
C PHE A 35 12.03 12.78 23.77
N PHE A 36 10.77 12.99 23.39
CA PHE A 36 10.34 14.26 22.80
C PHE A 36 10.31 15.41 23.82
N ASP A 37 9.94 15.11 25.07
CA ASP A 37 10.00 16.09 26.17
C ASP A 37 11.45 16.45 26.53
N LYS A 38 12.38 15.47 26.53
CA LYS A 38 13.80 15.76 26.73
C LYS A 38 14.41 16.54 25.57
N ALA A 39 14.03 16.23 24.34
CA ALA A 39 14.48 16.97 23.15
C ALA A 39 13.97 18.41 23.17
N LYS A 40 12.69 18.64 23.52
CA LYS A 40 12.16 20.00 23.70
C LYS A 40 12.82 20.75 24.85
N GLN A 41 13.12 20.07 25.96
CA GLN A 41 13.74 20.69 27.13
C GLN A 41 15.21 21.05 26.88
N THR A 42 15.99 20.17 26.27
CA THR A 42 17.39 20.48 25.89
C THR A 42 17.48 21.51 24.78
N LEU A 43 16.55 21.51 23.82
CA LEU A 43 16.47 22.55 22.80
C LEU A 43 16.03 23.90 23.39
N GLY A 44 15.09 23.89 24.35
CA GLY A 44 14.67 25.07 25.10
C GLY A 44 15.78 25.67 25.97
N ASP A 45 16.58 24.83 26.64
CA ASP A 45 17.73 25.27 27.45
C ASP A 45 18.91 25.76 26.57
N ALA A 46 19.08 25.19 25.37
CA ALA A 46 20.06 25.68 24.40
C ALA A 46 19.65 27.03 23.77
N LEU A 47 18.35 27.26 23.56
CA LEU A 47 17.82 28.54 23.07
C LEU A 47 17.84 29.63 24.14
N ASN A 48 17.67 29.28 25.42
CA ASN A 48 17.63 30.25 26.52
C ASN A 48 19.01 30.57 27.11
N SER A 49 20.06 29.80 26.77
CA SER A 49 21.46 30.08 27.15
C SER A 49 22.24 30.86 26.08
N SER A 50 21.62 31.19 24.94
CA SER A 50 22.21 32.03 23.89
C SER A 50 22.13 33.53 24.23
N GLY A 51 22.70 33.89 25.39
CA GLY A 51 23.08 35.26 25.71
C GLY A 51 24.57 35.47 25.47
N SER A 52 24.90 36.24 24.44
CA SER A 52 26.21 36.86 24.13
C SER A 52 27.21 36.03 23.31
N GLY A 53 27.44 36.48 22.06
CA GLY A 53 28.65 36.17 21.29
C GLY A 53 28.43 35.86 19.82
N SER A 54 28.38 36.88 18.96
CA SER A 54 28.28 36.81 17.49
C SER A 54 29.27 35.82 16.85
N SER A 55 28.81 34.62 16.51
CA SER A 55 29.30 33.77 15.38
C SER A 55 28.36 32.58 15.08
N SER A 56 27.15 32.57 15.66
CA SER A 56 26.24 31.41 15.72
C SER A 56 25.23 31.26 14.58
N ASP A 57 25.08 32.25 13.69
CA ASP A 57 24.08 32.20 12.61
C ASP A 57 24.47 31.21 11.49
N ALA A 58 25.75 31.05 11.19
CA ALA A 58 26.21 30.12 10.16
C ALA A 58 26.11 28.65 10.61
N THR A 59 26.33 28.38 11.90
CA THR A 59 26.28 27.02 12.48
C THR A 59 24.83 26.57 12.71
N SER A 60 23.93 27.47 13.11
CA SER A 60 22.50 27.16 13.26
C SER A 60 21.81 26.90 11.91
N ALA A 61 22.16 27.69 10.88
CA ALA A 61 21.70 27.45 9.51
C ALA A 61 22.28 26.16 8.92
N ALA A 62 23.57 25.86 9.18
CA ALA A 62 24.20 24.63 8.72
C ALA A 62 23.65 23.37 9.42
N VAL A 63 23.31 23.44 10.71
CA VAL A 63 22.68 22.33 11.45
C VAL A 63 21.21 22.14 11.05
N SER A 64 20.50 23.23 10.75
CA SER A 64 19.12 23.17 10.21
C SER A 64 19.05 22.67 8.77
N ALA A 65 20.08 22.98 7.96
CA ALA A 65 20.24 22.45 6.61
C ALA A 65 20.69 20.97 6.63
N LEU A 66 21.63 20.59 7.51
CA LEU A 66 22.02 19.18 7.69
C LEU A 66 20.85 18.32 8.18
N SER A 67 20.00 18.86 9.07
CA SER A 67 18.82 18.15 9.55
C SER A 67 17.76 18.03 8.45
N SER A 68 17.56 19.07 7.64
CA SER A 68 16.65 19.03 6.48
C SER A 68 17.10 18.01 5.44
N ASP A 69 18.38 18.02 5.04
CA ASP A 69 18.93 17.09 4.05
C ASP A 69 18.87 15.64 4.55
N THR A 70 19.10 15.42 5.85
CA THR A 70 19.04 14.08 6.43
C THR A 70 17.61 13.57 6.53
N VAL A 71 16.66 14.42 6.94
CA VAL A 71 15.24 14.07 7.02
C VAL A 71 14.71 13.75 5.62
N GLU A 72 15.11 14.51 4.61
CA GLU A 72 14.78 14.24 3.21
C GLU A 72 15.32 12.89 2.73
N GLN A 73 16.61 12.62 2.94
CA GLN A 73 17.23 11.35 2.55
C GLN A 73 16.57 10.16 3.27
N GLY A 74 16.23 10.34 4.55
CA GLY A 74 15.52 9.35 5.33
C GLY A 74 14.13 9.03 4.78
N LEU A 75 13.35 10.08 4.47
CA LEU A 75 12.04 9.95 3.86
C LEU A 75 12.13 9.26 2.50
N LYS A 76 13.04 9.71 1.63
CA LYS A 76 13.27 9.12 0.31
C LYS A 76 13.60 7.64 0.42
N GLN A 77 14.52 7.28 1.31
CA GLN A 77 14.91 5.88 1.51
C GLN A 77 13.74 5.02 2.03
N ALA A 78 12.95 5.53 2.97
CA ALA A 78 11.78 4.82 3.47
C ALA A 78 10.72 4.61 2.37
N LEU A 79 10.48 5.63 1.54
CA LEU A 79 9.55 5.55 0.41
C LEU A 79 10.05 4.61 -0.68
N ASP A 80 11.35 4.64 -1.01
CA ASP A 80 11.99 3.74 -1.96
C ASP A 80 11.77 2.28 -1.57
N MET A 81 12.10 1.93 -0.32
CA MET A 81 11.86 0.57 0.20
C MET A 81 10.37 0.20 0.26
N GLY A 82 9.50 1.15 0.58
CA GLY A 82 8.06 0.92 0.61
C GLY A 82 7.48 0.64 -0.77
N VAL A 83 7.91 1.40 -1.78
CA VAL A 83 7.56 1.18 -3.19
C VAL A 83 8.04 -0.19 -3.66
N ASP A 84 9.30 -0.54 -3.40
CA ASP A 84 9.86 -1.84 -3.76
C ASP A 84 9.08 -3.00 -3.13
N LEU A 85 8.73 -2.88 -1.85
CA LEU A 85 7.96 -3.90 -1.14
C LEU A 85 6.57 -4.09 -1.77
N VAL A 86 5.84 -3.00 -1.98
CA VAL A 86 4.48 -3.04 -2.53
C VAL A 86 4.48 -3.59 -3.96
N THR A 87 5.38 -3.10 -4.80
CA THR A 87 5.45 -3.51 -6.21
C THR A 87 5.96 -4.93 -6.36
N SER A 88 6.87 -5.39 -5.50
CA SER A 88 7.27 -6.80 -5.45
C SER A 88 6.14 -7.71 -4.96
N GLN A 89 5.34 -7.27 -3.97
CA GLN A 89 4.19 -8.04 -3.49
C GLN A 89 3.14 -8.19 -4.59
N LEU A 90 2.73 -7.07 -5.18
CA LEU A 90 1.70 -7.04 -6.20
C LEU A 90 2.17 -7.63 -7.54
N GLY A 91 3.47 -7.58 -7.83
CA GLY A 91 4.06 -8.18 -9.02
C GLY A 91 4.31 -9.68 -8.94
N ALA A 92 4.17 -10.27 -7.75
CA ALA A 92 4.26 -11.70 -7.58
C ALA A 92 3.08 -12.41 -8.25
N THR A 93 3.27 -13.69 -8.58
CA THR A 93 2.15 -14.55 -8.99
C THR A 93 1.08 -14.54 -7.89
N ASP A 94 -0.14 -14.18 -8.28
CA ASP A 94 -1.32 -14.04 -7.42
C ASP A 94 -1.31 -12.79 -6.52
N GLY A 95 -0.37 -11.87 -6.75
CA GLY A 95 -0.32 -10.57 -6.09
C GLY A 95 -1.52 -9.66 -6.41
N PHE A 96 -2.18 -9.86 -7.55
CA PHE A 96 -3.51 -9.31 -7.82
C PHE A 96 -4.58 -10.39 -7.73
N ASN A 97 -4.39 -11.51 -8.44
CA ASN A 97 -5.46 -12.47 -8.70
C ASN A 97 -6.03 -13.16 -7.43
N ALA A 98 -5.23 -13.31 -6.37
CA ALA A 98 -5.71 -13.86 -5.10
C ALA A 98 -5.83 -12.81 -3.99
N ASP A 99 -5.51 -11.55 -4.29
CA ASP A 99 -5.49 -10.49 -3.30
C ASP A 99 -6.89 -9.93 -3.08
N PRO A 100 -7.43 -9.92 -1.85
CA PRO A 100 -8.82 -9.52 -1.61
C PRO A 100 -9.09 -8.03 -1.88
N VAL A 101 -8.05 -7.21 -2.02
CA VAL A 101 -8.18 -5.76 -2.24
C VAL A 101 -7.71 -5.35 -3.63
N ALA A 102 -6.57 -5.87 -4.09
CA ALA A 102 -6.02 -5.56 -5.39
C ALA A 102 -6.71 -6.32 -6.53
N HIS A 103 -7.37 -7.45 -6.26
CA HIS A 103 -8.04 -8.24 -7.31
C HIS A 103 -8.89 -7.39 -8.24
N ILE A 104 -8.71 -7.60 -9.54
CA ILE A 104 -9.42 -6.94 -10.62
C ILE A 104 -10.59 -7.83 -11.02
N PRO A 105 -11.81 -7.57 -10.53
CA PRO A 105 -12.98 -8.35 -10.94
C PRO A 105 -13.37 -7.97 -12.37
N LEU A 106 -14.17 -8.82 -13.01
CA LEU A 106 -14.91 -8.42 -14.21
C LEU A 106 -15.81 -7.19 -13.94
N PRO A 107 -15.95 -6.27 -14.91
CA PRO A 107 -16.96 -5.23 -14.85
C PRO A 107 -18.36 -5.83 -14.67
N GLU A 108 -19.25 -5.12 -13.96
CA GLU A 108 -20.61 -5.62 -13.66
C GLU A 108 -21.43 -5.99 -14.92
N SER A 109 -21.18 -5.31 -16.04
CA SER A 109 -21.77 -5.64 -17.34
C SER A 109 -21.38 -7.04 -17.83
N VAL A 110 -20.09 -7.40 -17.70
CA VAL A 110 -19.55 -8.70 -18.11
C VAL A 110 -19.87 -9.78 -17.10
N LYS A 111 -19.82 -9.46 -15.80
CA LYS A 111 -20.15 -10.37 -14.70
C LYS A 111 -21.62 -10.85 -14.74
N SER A 112 -22.53 -9.97 -15.14
CA SER A 112 -23.94 -10.33 -15.35
C SER A 112 -24.10 -11.34 -16.48
N ALA A 113 -23.38 -11.13 -17.60
CA ALA A 113 -23.35 -12.06 -18.72
C ALA A 113 -22.68 -13.39 -18.34
N GLN A 114 -21.58 -13.36 -17.60
CA GLN A 114 -20.88 -14.55 -17.08
C GLN A 114 -21.83 -15.46 -16.29
N LYS A 115 -22.67 -14.92 -15.38
CA LYS A 115 -23.60 -15.75 -14.59
C LYS A 115 -24.56 -16.55 -15.49
N LEU A 116 -25.06 -15.93 -16.55
CA LEU A 116 -25.95 -16.57 -17.51
C LEU A 116 -25.21 -17.60 -18.38
N LEU A 117 -24.01 -17.23 -18.85
CA LEU A 117 -23.15 -18.10 -19.68
C LEU A 117 -22.60 -19.30 -18.88
N SER A 118 -22.28 -19.10 -17.61
CA SER A 118 -21.82 -20.15 -16.69
C SER A 118 -22.90 -21.21 -16.47
N ALA A 119 -24.17 -20.81 -16.32
CA ALA A 119 -25.30 -21.73 -16.27
C ALA A 119 -25.47 -22.57 -17.55
N ALA A 120 -24.94 -22.09 -18.68
CA ALA A 120 -24.93 -22.78 -19.97
C ALA A 120 -23.60 -23.53 -20.24
N GLY A 121 -22.66 -23.56 -19.30
CA GLY A 121 -21.35 -24.23 -19.45
C GLY A 121 -20.26 -23.42 -20.15
N LEU A 122 -20.47 -22.11 -20.36
CA LEU A 122 -19.54 -21.19 -21.03
C LEU A 122 -18.82 -20.22 -20.06
N GLY A 123 -18.84 -20.50 -18.75
CA GLY A 123 -18.26 -19.62 -17.73
C GLY A 123 -16.75 -19.43 -17.82
N SER A 124 -16.02 -20.43 -18.34
CA SER A 124 -14.55 -20.45 -18.40
C SER A 124 -13.94 -19.28 -19.18
N TYR A 125 -14.65 -18.72 -20.15
CA TYR A 125 -14.18 -17.58 -20.93
C TYR A 125 -14.11 -16.30 -20.12
N ALA A 126 -15.08 -16.08 -19.23
CA ALA A 126 -15.09 -14.93 -18.35
C ALA A 126 -14.01 -15.05 -17.27
N ASP A 127 -13.83 -16.26 -16.74
CA ASP A 127 -12.78 -16.57 -15.76
C ASP A 127 -11.39 -16.36 -16.38
N GLU A 128 -11.20 -16.73 -17.67
CA GLU A 128 -9.96 -16.46 -18.39
C GLU A 128 -9.71 -14.95 -18.56
N ILE A 129 -10.72 -14.16 -18.95
CA ILE A 129 -10.60 -12.70 -19.06
C ILE A 129 -10.20 -12.11 -17.71
N GLU A 130 -10.88 -12.50 -16.62
CA GLU A 130 -10.59 -12.02 -15.27
C GLU A 130 -9.14 -12.33 -14.87
N LEU A 131 -8.72 -13.59 -15.05
CA LEU A 131 -7.36 -14.02 -14.78
C LEU A 131 -6.33 -13.19 -15.57
N ARG A 132 -6.57 -12.96 -16.86
CA ARG A 132 -5.64 -12.24 -17.74
C ARG A 132 -5.48 -10.77 -17.38
N MET A 133 -6.57 -10.09 -16.98
CA MET A 133 -6.49 -8.73 -16.44
C MET A 133 -5.58 -8.68 -15.21
N ASN A 134 -5.76 -9.62 -14.27
CA ASN A 134 -4.95 -9.68 -13.06
C ASN A 134 -3.48 -10.02 -13.36
N ARG A 135 -3.20 -10.99 -14.24
CA ARG A 135 -1.82 -11.32 -14.64
C ARG A 135 -1.11 -10.18 -15.34
N ALA A 136 -1.81 -9.42 -16.17
CA ALA A 136 -1.25 -8.24 -16.81
C ALA A 136 -0.90 -7.14 -15.81
N ALA A 137 -1.76 -6.94 -14.80
CA ALA A 137 -1.47 -6.02 -13.70
C ALA A 137 -0.21 -6.47 -12.92
N GLU A 138 -0.14 -7.75 -12.50
CA GLU A 138 1.04 -8.33 -11.83
C GLU A 138 2.32 -8.11 -12.64
N GLN A 139 2.30 -8.45 -13.93
CA GLN A 139 3.46 -8.31 -14.81
C GLN A 139 3.98 -6.86 -14.90
N THR A 140 3.10 -5.88 -14.79
CA THR A 140 3.48 -4.46 -14.95
C THR A 140 4.00 -3.84 -13.65
N MET A 141 3.84 -4.49 -12.50
CA MET A 141 4.24 -3.90 -11.22
C MET A 141 5.74 -3.62 -11.12
N SER A 142 6.59 -4.40 -11.80
CA SER A 142 8.03 -4.10 -11.89
C SER A 142 8.28 -2.75 -12.55
N ASP A 143 7.64 -2.48 -13.69
CA ASP A 143 7.78 -1.19 -14.39
C ASP A 143 7.18 -0.04 -13.57
N ALA A 144 6.06 -0.29 -12.88
CA ALA A 144 5.46 0.70 -11.97
C ALA A 144 6.39 1.05 -10.81
N GLY A 145 7.09 0.05 -10.24
CA GLY A 145 8.12 0.25 -9.24
C GLY A 145 9.24 1.14 -9.72
N ASP A 146 9.82 0.86 -10.89
CA ASP A 146 10.89 1.69 -11.47
C ASP A 146 10.45 3.15 -11.66
N ILE A 147 9.23 3.38 -12.12
CA ILE A 147 8.66 4.74 -12.29
C ILE A 147 8.53 5.44 -10.92
N LEU A 148 7.96 4.76 -9.93
CA LEU A 148 7.77 5.31 -8.59
C LEU A 148 9.09 5.60 -7.88
N VAL A 149 10.07 4.69 -7.96
CA VAL A 149 11.42 4.88 -7.44
C VAL A 149 12.08 6.10 -8.08
N ASN A 150 11.94 6.27 -9.39
CA ASN A 150 12.44 7.46 -10.08
C ASN A 150 11.74 8.74 -9.61
N ALA A 151 10.43 8.70 -9.36
CA ALA A 151 9.71 9.83 -8.78
C ALA A 151 10.20 10.18 -7.36
N VAL A 152 10.47 9.18 -6.52
CA VAL A 152 11.06 9.38 -5.18
C VAL A 152 12.45 10.05 -5.29
N LYS A 153 13.29 9.60 -6.23
CA LYS A 153 14.63 10.19 -6.47
C LYS A 153 14.55 11.65 -6.89
N GLN A 154 13.56 12.02 -7.69
CA GLN A 154 13.35 13.38 -8.19
C GLN A 154 12.62 14.31 -7.22
N MET A 155 12.16 13.80 -6.08
CA MET A 155 11.48 14.58 -5.05
C MET A 155 12.35 15.74 -4.56
N THR A 156 11.76 16.94 -4.46
CA THR A 156 12.47 18.12 -3.96
C THR A 156 12.40 18.21 -2.43
N VAL A 157 13.26 19.04 -1.83
CA VAL A 157 13.20 19.38 -0.39
C VAL A 157 11.80 19.89 -0.01
N ALA A 158 11.18 20.70 -0.88
CA ALA A 158 9.87 21.27 -0.63
C ALA A 158 8.76 20.20 -0.65
N ASP A 159 8.84 19.24 -1.57
CA ASP A 159 7.92 18.10 -1.62
C ASP A 159 8.08 17.22 -0.37
N ALA A 160 9.32 16.90 0.01
CA ALA A 160 9.62 16.11 1.20
C ALA A 160 9.08 16.75 2.47
N LYS A 161 9.25 18.07 2.62
CA LYS A 161 8.66 18.84 3.71
C LYS A 161 7.13 18.80 3.67
N GLY A 162 6.53 18.98 2.50
CA GLY A 162 5.08 18.92 2.32
C GLY A 162 4.49 17.54 2.66
N ILE A 163 5.25 16.46 2.43
CA ILE A 163 4.86 15.11 2.82
C ILE A 163 4.92 14.95 4.34
N LEU A 164 6.01 15.40 4.97
CA LEU A 164 6.22 15.27 6.41
C LEU A 164 5.21 16.08 7.25
N GLU A 165 4.87 17.28 6.79
CA GLU A 165 3.90 18.17 7.46
C GLU A 165 2.45 17.93 6.99
N GLY A 166 2.27 17.07 5.99
CA GLY A 166 0.99 16.81 5.33
C GLY A 166 0.12 15.75 6.02
N PRO A 167 -1.11 15.54 5.50
CA PRO A 167 -2.01 14.48 5.97
C PRO A 167 -1.41 13.08 5.83
N ASP A 168 -2.02 12.08 6.45
CA ASP A 168 -1.52 10.69 6.55
C ASP A 168 -1.23 9.99 5.21
N ASP A 169 -1.77 10.51 4.11
CA ASP A 169 -1.62 10.00 2.74
C ASP A 169 -0.79 10.92 1.82
N ALA A 170 -0.02 11.86 2.39
CA ALA A 170 0.66 12.89 1.61
C ALA A 170 1.69 12.33 0.62
N ALA A 171 2.45 11.28 0.98
CA ALA A 171 3.41 10.66 0.09
C ALA A 171 2.71 9.91 -1.04
N THR A 172 1.64 9.17 -0.72
CA THR A 172 0.79 8.47 -1.68
C THR A 172 0.19 9.46 -2.69
N SER A 173 -0.37 10.56 -2.20
CA SER A 173 -0.93 11.63 -3.02
C SER A 173 0.12 12.30 -3.91
N TYR A 174 1.33 12.50 -3.39
CA TYR A 174 2.47 12.99 -4.17
C TYR A 174 2.81 12.02 -5.30
N LEU A 175 3.06 10.74 -4.99
CA LEU A 175 3.44 9.72 -5.96
C LEU A 175 2.38 9.53 -7.04
N ARG A 176 1.10 9.46 -6.65
CA ARG A 176 -0.01 9.36 -7.61
C ARG A 176 -0.06 10.55 -8.56
N ARG A 177 0.23 11.76 -8.06
CA ARG A 177 0.25 12.98 -8.89
C ARG A 177 1.41 13.00 -9.88
N VAL A 178 2.62 12.61 -9.46
CA VAL A 178 3.83 12.78 -10.28
C VAL A 178 4.13 11.59 -11.18
N ALA A 179 3.71 10.37 -10.80
CA ALA A 179 4.00 9.14 -11.52
C ALA A 179 2.75 8.49 -12.13
N GLY A 180 1.54 8.86 -11.70
CA GLY A 180 0.32 8.14 -12.04
C GLY A 180 0.08 8.01 -13.55
N SER A 181 0.28 9.09 -14.31
CA SER A 181 0.10 9.08 -15.78
C SER A 181 1.11 8.17 -16.48
N ASP A 182 2.35 8.10 -16.00
CA ASP A 182 3.40 7.28 -16.61
C ASP A 182 3.13 5.79 -16.34
N ILE A 183 2.70 5.46 -15.12
CA ILE A 183 2.29 4.10 -14.75
C ILE A 183 1.07 3.66 -15.57
N GLU A 184 0.07 4.53 -15.71
CA GLU A 184 -1.11 4.25 -16.54
C GLU A 184 -0.73 3.99 -18.00
N GLY A 185 0.14 4.85 -18.56
CA GLY A 185 0.67 4.71 -19.92
C GLY A 185 1.43 3.40 -20.14
N ARG A 186 1.98 2.80 -19.07
CA ARG A 186 2.68 1.52 -19.13
C ARG A 186 1.75 0.31 -18.92
N LEU A 187 0.80 0.40 -18.00
CA LEU A 187 -0.21 -0.64 -17.71
C LEU A 187 -1.11 -0.91 -18.91
N ARG A 188 -1.64 0.16 -19.51
CA ARG A 188 -2.69 0.07 -20.51
C ARG A 188 -2.33 -0.82 -21.71
N PRO A 189 -1.15 -0.68 -22.36
CA PRO A 189 -0.79 -1.57 -23.48
C PRO A 189 -0.59 -3.03 -23.05
N VAL A 190 0.02 -3.28 -21.88
CA VAL A 190 0.25 -4.65 -21.38
C VAL A 190 -1.07 -5.37 -21.12
N ILE A 191 -2.03 -4.67 -20.53
CA ILE A 191 -3.40 -5.18 -20.31
C ILE A 191 -4.11 -5.42 -21.64
N ALA A 192 -4.02 -4.48 -22.58
CA ALA A 192 -4.66 -4.62 -23.89
C ALA A 192 -4.14 -5.85 -24.64
N ASP A 193 -2.83 -6.09 -24.61
CA ASP A 193 -2.19 -7.25 -25.23
C ASP A 193 -2.62 -8.56 -24.54
N ALA A 194 -2.60 -8.60 -23.20
CA ALA A 194 -3.03 -9.77 -22.44
C ALA A 194 -4.50 -10.16 -22.69
N LEU A 195 -5.37 -9.16 -22.90
CA LEU A 195 -6.76 -9.34 -23.27
C LEU A 195 -6.92 -9.77 -24.73
N ALA A 196 -6.08 -9.27 -25.64
CA ALA A 196 -6.07 -9.69 -27.05
C ALA A 196 -5.80 -11.18 -27.22
N ASP A 197 -4.98 -11.74 -26.34
CA ASP A 197 -4.60 -13.15 -26.35
C ASP A 197 -5.65 -14.07 -25.71
N THR A 198 -6.86 -13.57 -25.42
CA THR A 198 -7.98 -14.38 -24.91
C THR A 198 -8.87 -14.89 -26.03
N GLY A 199 -9.16 -16.19 -26.01
CA GLY A 199 -10.04 -16.81 -27.02
C GLY A 199 -11.44 -16.20 -27.03
N ALA A 200 -11.93 -15.80 -25.85
CA ALA A 200 -13.23 -15.15 -25.68
C ALA A 200 -13.35 -13.85 -26.48
N LEU A 201 -12.36 -12.96 -26.37
CA LEU A 201 -12.38 -11.66 -27.06
C LEU A 201 -12.06 -11.83 -28.55
N SER A 202 -11.22 -12.80 -28.94
CA SER A 202 -11.03 -13.12 -30.36
C SER A 202 -12.33 -13.59 -31.04
N LEU A 203 -13.14 -14.42 -30.36
CA LEU A 203 -14.43 -14.86 -30.88
C LEU A 203 -15.45 -13.71 -30.92
N TYR A 204 -15.43 -12.83 -29.92
CA TYR A 204 -16.23 -11.61 -29.93
C TYR A 204 -15.86 -10.74 -31.15
N ASP A 205 -14.59 -10.43 -31.33
CA ASP A 205 -14.08 -9.62 -32.45
C ASP A 205 -14.46 -10.23 -33.81
N GLN A 206 -14.42 -11.56 -33.97
CA GLN A 206 -14.89 -12.23 -35.20
C GLN A 206 -16.40 -12.04 -35.45
N MET A 207 -17.20 -12.03 -34.39
CA MET A 207 -18.66 -11.88 -34.47
C MET A 207 -19.05 -10.42 -34.78
N VAL A 208 -18.45 -9.45 -34.09
CA VAL A 208 -18.77 -8.02 -34.31
C VAL A 208 -17.99 -7.39 -35.45
N GLY A 209 -16.85 -7.94 -35.89
CA GLY A 209 -16.05 -7.43 -37.00
C GLY A 209 -16.77 -7.40 -38.35
N GLN A 210 -17.85 -8.18 -38.52
CA GLN A 210 -18.76 -8.08 -39.67
C GLN A 210 -19.65 -6.82 -39.63
N TYR A 211 -19.69 -6.14 -38.49
CA TYR A 211 -20.57 -5.03 -38.15
C TYR A 211 -19.81 -3.78 -37.66
N ASP A 212 -18.46 -3.78 -37.67
CA ASP A 212 -17.58 -2.67 -37.25
C ASP A 212 -17.88 -1.33 -37.94
N THR A 213 -18.58 -1.34 -39.08
CA THR A 213 -19.04 -0.15 -39.78
C THR A 213 -20.23 0.56 -39.11
N LEU A 214 -20.86 -0.03 -38.09
CA LEU A 214 -22.00 0.55 -37.39
C LEU A 214 -21.52 1.41 -36.20
N PRO A 215 -21.91 2.70 -36.10
CA PRO A 215 -21.41 3.65 -35.09
C PRO A 215 -21.85 3.37 -33.64
N PHE A 216 -22.41 2.19 -33.35
CA PHE A 216 -22.98 1.83 -32.05
C PHE A 216 -22.48 0.48 -31.51
N VAL A 217 -21.49 -0.15 -32.15
CA VAL A 217 -20.88 -1.39 -31.63
C VAL A 217 -19.99 -1.05 -30.43
N PRO A 218 -20.23 -1.61 -29.23
CA PRO A 218 -19.40 -1.36 -28.07
C PRO A 218 -18.00 -1.96 -28.22
N ASP A 219 -16.95 -1.19 -27.93
CA ASP A 219 -15.59 -1.73 -27.84
C ASP A 219 -15.38 -2.36 -26.46
N LEU A 220 -15.73 -3.65 -26.36
CA LEU A 220 -15.60 -4.41 -25.12
C LEU A 220 -14.15 -4.50 -24.65
N LYS A 221 -13.19 -4.59 -25.59
CA LYS A 221 -11.77 -4.78 -25.30
C LYS A 221 -11.15 -3.50 -24.73
N ALA A 222 -11.44 -2.35 -25.33
CA ALA A 222 -11.06 -1.06 -24.77
C ALA A 222 -11.70 -0.84 -23.39
N SER A 223 -12.99 -1.14 -23.24
CA SER A 223 -13.68 -0.98 -21.96
C SER A 223 -13.09 -1.87 -20.86
N LEU A 224 -12.73 -3.12 -21.17
CA LEU A 224 -12.07 -4.03 -20.23
C LEU A 224 -10.65 -3.56 -19.90
N THR A 225 -9.92 -3.06 -20.90
CA THR A 225 -8.57 -2.51 -20.72
C THR A 225 -8.61 -1.31 -19.78
N ASP A 226 -9.50 -0.34 -20.02
CA ASP A 226 -9.62 0.86 -19.20
C ASP A 226 -10.07 0.50 -17.78
N HIS A 227 -11.01 -0.45 -17.63
CA HIS A 227 -11.44 -0.94 -16.31
C HIS A 227 -10.30 -1.60 -15.53
N ALA A 228 -9.58 -2.53 -16.15
CA ALA A 228 -8.47 -3.22 -15.51
C ALA A 228 -7.32 -2.26 -15.16
N THR A 229 -7.02 -1.30 -16.04
CA THR A 229 -6.00 -0.28 -15.79
C THR A 229 -6.36 0.55 -14.57
N ALA A 230 -7.61 1.06 -14.49
CA ALA A 230 -8.07 1.83 -13.35
C ALA A 230 -8.02 1.02 -12.04
N LYS A 231 -8.46 -0.25 -12.07
CA LYS A 231 -8.41 -1.13 -10.90
C LYS A 231 -6.99 -1.49 -10.47
N ALA A 232 -6.08 -1.70 -11.42
CA ALA A 232 -4.67 -1.93 -11.12
C ALA A 232 -4.05 -0.72 -10.42
N MET A 233 -4.34 0.49 -10.91
CA MET A 233 -3.90 1.75 -10.30
C MET A 233 -4.47 1.92 -8.89
N ASP A 234 -5.75 1.62 -8.70
CA ASP A 234 -6.39 1.69 -7.38
C ASP A 234 -5.75 0.71 -6.39
N GLY A 235 -5.53 -0.54 -6.80
CA GLY A 235 -4.86 -1.55 -5.98
C GLY A 235 -3.42 -1.14 -5.59
N LEU A 236 -2.63 -0.70 -6.57
CA LEU A 236 -1.25 -0.24 -6.35
C LEU A 236 -1.21 0.90 -5.31
N PHE A 237 -1.97 1.97 -5.53
CA PHE A 237 -1.94 3.11 -4.62
C PHE A 237 -2.63 2.85 -3.28
N HIS A 238 -3.54 1.87 -3.20
CA HIS A 238 -4.06 1.42 -1.92
C HIS A 238 -2.95 0.83 -1.05
N TYR A 239 -2.14 -0.09 -1.60
CA TYR A 239 -1.04 -0.70 -0.85
C TYR A 239 0.09 0.29 -0.54
N ILE A 240 0.36 1.25 -1.42
CA ILE A 240 1.28 2.36 -1.10
C ILE A 240 0.76 3.17 0.09
N ALA A 241 -0.54 3.47 0.14
CA ALA A 241 -1.14 4.19 1.28
C ALA A 241 -1.05 3.41 2.59
N LEU A 242 -1.29 2.09 2.55
CA LEU A 242 -1.12 1.23 3.71
C LEU A 242 0.34 1.21 4.20
N GLN A 243 1.28 1.14 3.26
CA GLN A 243 2.71 1.15 3.54
C GLN A 243 3.16 2.51 4.12
N GLU A 244 2.65 3.62 3.59
CA GLU A 244 2.87 4.95 4.16
C GLU A 244 2.34 5.05 5.60
N ALA A 245 1.12 4.55 5.84
CA ALA A 245 0.52 4.56 7.17
C ALA A 245 1.33 3.73 8.18
N ASP A 246 1.87 2.56 7.77
CA ASP A 246 2.74 1.75 8.62
C ASP A 246 4.02 2.51 8.99
N ILE A 247 4.68 3.15 8.01
CA ILE A 247 5.87 3.97 8.23
C ILE A 247 5.58 5.13 9.19
N ARG A 248 4.43 5.80 9.05
CA ARG A 248 4.04 6.89 9.97
C ARG A 248 3.80 6.41 11.39
N SER A 249 3.27 5.20 11.56
CA SER A 249 2.98 4.63 12.88
C SER A 249 4.24 4.17 13.63
N ASP A 250 5.24 3.65 12.91
CA ASP A 250 6.53 3.25 13.47
C ASP A 250 7.69 3.55 12.52
N PRO A 251 8.17 4.82 12.49
CA PRO A 251 9.26 5.22 11.60
C PRO A 251 10.56 4.46 11.86
N THR A 252 10.76 3.98 13.09
CA THR A 252 12.03 3.37 13.53
C THR A 252 12.27 2.01 12.88
N ARG A 253 11.20 1.29 12.52
CA ARG A 253 11.27 -0.01 11.82
C ARG A 253 11.83 0.07 10.41
N TRP A 254 11.74 1.25 9.80
CA TRP A 254 12.16 1.52 8.43
C TRP A 254 13.47 2.33 8.36
N THR A 255 14.12 2.52 9.52
CA THR A 255 15.46 3.14 9.58
C THR A 255 16.56 2.12 9.32
N THR A 256 17.36 2.36 8.28
CA THR A 256 18.63 1.64 8.09
C THR A 256 19.69 2.13 9.07
N ASP A 257 20.82 1.43 9.15
CA ASP A 257 21.93 1.81 10.04
C ASP A 257 22.49 3.22 9.75
N ILE A 258 22.25 3.76 8.55
CA ILE A 258 22.58 5.16 8.19
C ILE A 258 21.70 6.13 8.99
N LEU A 259 20.39 5.87 9.08
CA LEU A 259 19.42 6.67 9.82
C LEU A 259 19.66 6.55 11.33
N LYS A 260 19.90 5.33 11.82
CA LYS A 260 20.29 5.11 13.24
C LYS A 260 21.57 5.88 13.59
N LYS A 261 22.57 5.92 12.69
CA LYS A 261 23.81 6.66 12.90
C LYS A 261 23.59 8.17 12.98
N VAL A 262 22.74 8.74 12.14
CA VAL A 262 22.46 10.18 12.20
C VAL A 262 21.66 10.55 13.44
N PHE A 263 20.68 9.74 13.83
CA PHE A 263 19.96 9.95 15.10
C PHE A 263 20.85 9.76 16.33
N SER A 264 21.89 8.92 16.28
CA SER A 264 22.91 8.82 17.33
C SER A 264 23.98 9.92 17.29
N ALA A 265 24.16 10.61 16.15
CA ALA A 265 25.09 11.75 16.02
C ALA A 265 24.45 13.10 16.41
N ALA A 266 23.12 13.14 16.51
CA ALA A 266 22.35 14.28 17.01
C ALA A 266 22.15 14.28 18.54
N GLN A 267 22.88 13.41 19.26
CA GLN A 267 22.81 13.22 20.71
C GLN A 267 24.10 13.67 21.41
#